data_AF-A0A8S9PQ58-F1
#
_entry.id   AF-A0A8S9PQ58-F1
#
_cell.length_a   1.000
_cell.length_b   1.000
_cell.length_c   1.000
_cell.angle_alpha   90.00
_cell.angle_beta   90.00
_cell.angle_gamma   90.00
#
_symmetry.space_group_name_H-M   'P 1'
#
loop_
_entity.id
_entity.type
_entity.pdbx_description
1 polymer ?
#
loop_
_entity_poly.entity_id
_entity_poly.type
_entity_poly.pdbx_seq_one_letter_code
_entity_poly.pdbx_strand_id
1 'polypeptide(L)'
;MLPRVLQPASLMRVLQPASVGSEWCGREPVLSVYIVARNNRRLLQSRPIGSGDGTLNLNKINYNGTISYLRLGSDGSLKAFSWFDPATYLTWEESFSFFSTYFVRQCGLPSFCGDYGYCDRGMCVACPTPKGLLGWSDQCSPPKATQFCSGGKGKAVNYYKIVGVEHFTGPYVNDGQGPTSVIDCKAKCDRDCKCLGYFYKEKDKKCLLAPLLGTLIKDANTSSVAYIKY
;
A
#
# COMPACT_ATOMS: atom_id res chain seq x y z
N MET A 1 -3.42 -21.63 -56.44
CA MET A 1 -2.48 -21.07 -55.44
C MET A 1 -3.28 -20.24 -54.46
N LEU A 2 -3.46 -20.75 -53.25
CA LEU A 2 -4.16 -20.14 -52.11
C LEU A 2 -3.14 -20.06 -50.97
N PRO A 3 -3.01 -18.95 -50.23
CA PRO A 3 -2.13 -18.91 -49.07
C PRO A 3 -2.84 -19.51 -47.84
N ARG A 4 -2.13 -20.41 -47.15
CA ARG A 4 -2.52 -20.97 -45.85
C ARG A 4 -2.44 -19.86 -44.78
N VAL A 5 -3.53 -19.68 -44.05
CA VAL A 5 -3.58 -18.87 -42.83
C VAL A 5 -2.99 -19.69 -41.67
N LEU A 6 -1.93 -19.16 -41.06
CA LEU A 6 -1.31 -19.67 -39.83
C LEU A 6 -2.21 -19.34 -38.62
N GLN A 7 -2.58 -20.36 -37.85
CA GLN A 7 -3.13 -20.19 -36.49
C GLN A 7 -1.98 -19.92 -35.50
N PRO A 8 -2.14 -19.03 -34.50
CA PRO A 8 -1.30 -19.06 -33.32
C PRO A 8 -1.98 -19.92 -32.25
N ALA A 9 -1.40 -21.10 -32.00
CA ALA A 9 -1.50 -21.77 -30.72
C ALA A 9 -0.66 -20.99 -29.70
N SER A 10 -1.23 -20.64 -28.54
CA SER A 10 -0.50 -20.45 -27.29
C SER A 10 -1.47 -20.34 -26.11
N LEU A 11 -1.71 -21.48 -25.47
CA LEU A 11 -2.16 -21.56 -24.09
C LEU A 11 -1.05 -21.00 -23.20
N MET A 12 -1.30 -19.91 -22.49
CA MET A 12 -0.40 -19.44 -21.45
C MET A 12 -0.56 -20.35 -20.23
N ARG A 13 0.24 -21.43 -20.16
CA ARG A 13 0.45 -22.19 -18.93
C ARG A 13 1.21 -21.30 -17.96
N VAL A 14 0.55 -20.86 -16.89
CA VAL A 14 1.25 -20.31 -15.73
C VAL A 14 2.04 -21.45 -15.09
N LEU A 15 3.36 -21.27 -15.06
CA LEU A 15 4.34 -22.21 -14.53
C LEU A 15 4.07 -22.51 -13.06
N GLN A 16 4.04 -23.80 -12.69
CA GLN A 16 4.12 -24.24 -11.30
C GLN A 16 5.53 -23.94 -10.77
N PRO A 17 5.69 -23.35 -9.57
CA PRO A 17 6.99 -23.31 -8.92
C PRO A 17 7.32 -24.69 -8.34
N ALA A 18 8.52 -25.15 -8.68
CA ALA A 18 9.14 -26.36 -8.15
C ALA A 18 9.33 -26.27 -6.62
N SER A 19 9.13 -27.39 -5.96
CA SER A 19 9.36 -27.60 -4.53
C SER A 19 10.85 -27.54 -4.18
N VAL A 20 11.28 -26.52 -3.46
CA VAL A 20 12.51 -26.55 -2.64
C VAL A 20 12.18 -25.86 -1.31
N GLY A 21 12.33 -26.60 -0.21
CA GLY A 21 11.86 -26.22 1.11
C GLY A 21 12.83 -25.33 1.89
N SER A 22 12.24 -24.48 2.74
CA SER A 22 12.70 -24.16 4.10
C SER A 22 11.73 -23.16 4.76
N GLU A 23 11.07 -23.64 5.82
CA GLU A 23 10.63 -22.93 7.04
C GLU A 23 9.77 -21.64 6.95
N TRP A 24 8.47 -21.86 7.22
CA TRP A 24 7.55 -21.02 8.01
C TRP A 24 7.62 -19.49 7.85
N CYS A 25 7.24 -18.99 6.67
CA CYS A 25 6.44 -17.76 6.61
C CYS A 25 5.00 -18.10 6.97
N GLY A 26 4.40 -17.34 7.91
CA GLY A 26 3.01 -17.51 8.32
C GLY A 26 2.07 -17.54 7.12
N ARG A 27 1.02 -18.37 7.19
CA ARG A 27 -0.01 -18.50 6.15
C ARG A 27 -0.69 -17.16 5.90
N GLU A 28 -0.17 -16.36 4.97
CA GLU A 28 -0.96 -15.35 4.29
C GLU A 28 -1.99 -16.09 3.42
N PRO A 29 -3.30 -15.85 3.59
CA PRO A 29 -4.24 -16.24 2.55
C PRO A 29 -3.92 -15.37 1.35
N VAL A 30 -3.18 -15.91 0.39
CA VAL A 30 -2.94 -15.24 -0.89
C VAL A 30 -4.32 -14.89 -1.45
N LEU A 31 -4.67 -13.60 -1.54
CA LEU A 31 -5.98 -13.18 -2.03
C LEU A 31 -5.93 -13.13 -3.56
N SER A 32 -6.75 -13.95 -4.21
CA SER A 32 -7.05 -13.78 -5.62
C SER A 32 -8.18 -12.76 -5.77
N VAL A 33 -7.93 -11.69 -6.52
CA VAL A 33 -8.96 -10.73 -6.93
C VAL A 33 -9.36 -11.03 -8.37
N TYR A 34 -10.65 -11.20 -8.63
CA TYR A 34 -11.15 -11.50 -9.97
C TYR A 34 -12.57 -10.94 -10.17
N ILE A 35 -12.96 -10.85 -11.44
CA ILE A 35 -14.26 -10.32 -11.85
C ILE A 35 -15.17 -11.49 -12.21
N VAL A 36 -16.32 -11.59 -11.52
CA VAL A 36 -17.31 -12.66 -11.73
C VAL A 36 -18.55 -12.10 -12.40
N ALA A 37 -19.10 -12.81 -13.40
CA ALA A 37 -20.43 -12.52 -13.94
C ALA A 37 -21.52 -13.26 -13.14
N ARG A 38 -22.54 -12.53 -12.68
CA ARG A 38 -23.81 -13.08 -12.19
C ARG A 38 -24.98 -12.25 -12.71
N ASN A 39 -25.96 -12.89 -13.36
CA ASN A 39 -27.19 -12.26 -13.85
C ASN A 39 -26.94 -10.95 -14.63
N ASN A 40 -26.06 -11.00 -15.64
CA ASN A 40 -25.64 -9.83 -16.45
C ASN A 40 -25.02 -8.66 -15.67
N ARG A 41 -24.59 -8.88 -14.42
CA ARG A 41 -23.82 -7.92 -13.63
C ARG A 41 -22.43 -8.48 -13.34
N ARG A 42 -21.44 -7.60 -13.22
CA ARG A 42 -20.10 -7.96 -12.78
C ARG A 42 -19.93 -7.65 -11.29
N LEU A 43 -19.34 -8.59 -10.58
CA LEU A 43 -18.95 -8.46 -9.18
C LEU A 43 -17.44 -8.58 -9.13
N LEU A 44 -16.79 -7.57 -8.54
CA LEU A 44 -15.41 -7.72 -8.14
C LEU A 44 -15.39 -8.49 -6.82
N GLN A 45 -14.66 -9.58 -6.78
CA GLN A 45 -14.58 -10.44 -5.60
C GLN A 45 -13.13 -10.72 -5.23
N SER A 46 -12.89 -10.94 -3.95
CA SER A 46 -11.68 -11.60 -3.48
C SER A 46 -12.00 -12.95 -2.84
N ARG A 47 -11.13 -13.94 -3.08
CA ARG A 47 -11.11 -15.22 -2.36
C ARG A 47 -9.70 -15.54 -1.86
N PRO A 48 -9.58 -16.13 -0.66
CA PRO A 48 -8.36 -16.82 -0.26
C PRO A 48 -8.00 -17.92 -1.27
N ILE A 49 -6.73 -18.02 -1.66
CA ILE A 49 -6.20 -19.19 -2.37
C ILE A 49 -6.03 -20.31 -1.33
N GLY A 50 -7.01 -21.21 -1.29
CA GLY A 50 -7.12 -22.30 -0.34
C GLY A 50 -8.58 -22.64 -0.06
N SER A 51 -8.82 -23.79 0.57
CA SER A 51 -10.16 -24.31 0.93
C SER A 51 -10.84 -23.51 2.05
N GLY A 52 -11.06 -22.22 1.83
CA GLY A 52 -11.77 -21.31 2.73
C GLY A 52 -12.98 -20.68 2.05
N ASP A 53 -14.15 -20.88 2.63
CA ASP A 53 -15.47 -20.45 2.11
C ASP A 53 -15.78 -18.96 2.39
N GLY A 54 -14.85 -18.07 2.05
CA GLY A 54 -14.99 -16.62 2.25
C GLY A 54 -14.93 -15.86 0.94
N THR A 55 -16.07 -15.67 0.27
CA THR A 55 -16.13 -14.75 -0.89
C THR A 55 -16.48 -13.35 -0.39
N LEU A 56 -15.56 -12.40 -0.51
CA LEU A 56 -15.84 -11.00 -0.23
C LEU A 56 -16.22 -10.27 -1.54
N ASN A 57 -17.38 -9.61 -1.56
CA ASN A 57 -17.76 -8.73 -2.67
C ASN A 57 -17.11 -7.36 -2.46
N LEU A 58 -16.15 -7.01 -3.33
CA LEU A 58 -15.39 -5.76 -3.28
C LEU A 58 -16.14 -4.61 -3.95
N ASN A 59 -16.79 -4.88 -5.09
CA ASN A 59 -17.69 -3.92 -5.72
C ASN A 59 -18.73 -4.61 -6.61
N LYS A 60 -19.88 -3.96 -6.79
CA LYS A 60 -20.97 -4.36 -7.68
C LYS A 60 -21.31 -3.23 -8.63
N ILE A 61 -21.18 -3.48 -9.93
CA ILE A 61 -21.66 -2.54 -10.94
C ILE A 61 -23.19 -2.62 -11.08
N ASN A 62 -23.83 -1.46 -11.29
CA ASN A 62 -25.29 -1.33 -11.38
C ASN A 62 -25.82 -1.32 -12.83
N TYR A 63 -24.95 -1.54 -13.80
CA TYR A 63 -25.29 -1.64 -15.23
C TYR A 63 -24.82 -2.97 -15.83
N ASN A 64 -25.20 -3.21 -17.09
CA ASN A 64 -24.78 -4.39 -17.84
C ASN A 64 -23.35 -4.20 -18.38
N GLY A 65 -22.36 -4.52 -17.54
CA GLY A 65 -20.95 -4.52 -17.93
C GLY A 65 -20.57 -5.86 -18.57
N THR A 66 -20.55 -5.92 -19.89
CA THR A 66 -20.24 -7.16 -20.63
C THR A 66 -18.76 -7.52 -20.54
N ILE A 67 -17.87 -6.52 -20.51
CA ILE A 67 -16.42 -6.70 -20.48
C ILE A 67 -15.83 -5.85 -19.35
N SER A 68 -14.95 -6.46 -18.56
CA SER A 68 -14.20 -5.77 -17.51
C SER A 68 -12.80 -6.35 -17.43
N TYR A 69 -11.84 -5.56 -16.98
CA TYR A 69 -10.47 -6.01 -16.73
C TYR A 69 -9.90 -5.42 -15.44
N LEU A 70 -8.91 -6.12 -14.89
CA LEU A 70 -8.10 -5.64 -13.76
C LEU A 70 -6.78 -5.06 -14.28
N ARG A 71 -6.36 -3.97 -13.67
CA ARG A 71 -5.10 -3.31 -14.00
C ARG A 71 -4.44 -2.78 -12.73
N LEU A 72 -3.12 -2.98 -12.65
CA LEU A 72 -2.29 -2.23 -11.72
C LEU A 72 -2.04 -0.83 -12.31
N GLY A 73 -2.50 0.21 -11.62
CA GLY A 73 -2.28 1.59 -12.00
C GLY A 73 -0.82 2.00 -11.89
N SER A 74 -0.42 3.06 -12.59
CA SER A 74 0.93 3.64 -12.46
C SER A 74 1.19 4.24 -11.08
N ASP A 75 0.12 4.54 -10.34
CA ASP A 75 0.12 4.95 -8.95
C ASP A 75 0.36 3.77 -7.98
N GLY A 76 0.34 2.52 -8.47
CA GLY A 76 0.44 1.31 -7.67
C GLY A 76 -0.90 0.81 -7.11
N SER A 77 -2.04 1.45 -7.45
CA SER A 77 -3.36 0.99 -7.02
C SER A 77 -3.89 -0.13 -7.92
N LEU A 78 -4.48 -1.16 -7.33
CA LEU A 78 -5.25 -2.15 -8.08
C LEU A 78 -6.61 -1.56 -8.46
N LYS A 79 -6.90 -1.54 -9.76
CA LYS A 79 -8.12 -0.95 -10.32
C LYS A 79 -8.86 -1.95 -11.19
N ALA A 80 -10.19 -1.83 -11.25
CA ALA A 80 -11.02 -2.57 -12.19
C ALA A 80 -11.73 -1.59 -13.12
N PHE A 81 -11.66 -1.85 -14.42
CA PHE A 81 -12.37 -1.08 -15.44
C PHE A 81 -13.48 -1.92 -16.03
N SER A 82 -14.64 -1.31 -16.24
CA SER A 82 -15.80 -1.97 -16.84
C SER A 82 -16.29 -1.17 -18.03
N TRP A 83 -16.71 -1.88 -19.08
CA TRP A 83 -17.26 -1.28 -20.27
C TRP A 83 -18.71 -0.86 -20.02
N PHE A 84 -19.00 0.43 -20.23
CA PHE A 84 -20.34 1.00 -20.13
C PHE A 84 -20.84 1.37 -21.53
N ASP A 85 -21.63 0.47 -22.12
CA ASP A 85 -22.19 0.58 -23.48
C ASP A 85 -22.96 1.91 -23.73
N PRO A 86 -23.79 2.41 -22.80
CA PRO A 86 -24.53 3.65 -23.01
C PRO A 86 -23.68 4.93 -23.05
N ALA A 87 -22.40 4.89 -22.71
CA ALA A 87 -21.55 6.08 -22.76
C ALA A 87 -21.18 6.46 -24.20
N THR A 88 -21.41 7.72 -24.56
CA THR A 88 -21.04 8.30 -25.86
C THR A 88 -19.56 8.74 -25.92
N TYR A 89 -18.88 8.84 -24.78
CA TYR A 89 -17.45 9.15 -24.63
C TYR A 89 -16.90 8.49 -23.36
N LEU A 90 -15.60 8.15 -23.32
CA LEU A 90 -14.94 7.46 -22.18
C LEU A 90 -15.68 6.19 -21.71
N THR A 91 -15.92 5.27 -22.66
CA THR A 91 -16.67 4.02 -22.47
C THR A 91 -16.08 3.04 -21.44
N TRP A 92 -14.81 3.21 -21.07
CA TRP A 92 -14.18 2.50 -19.97
C TRP A 92 -14.27 3.32 -18.68
N GLU A 93 -15.08 2.83 -17.74
CA GLU A 93 -15.25 3.44 -16.43
C GLU A 93 -14.37 2.75 -15.38
N GLU A 94 -13.74 3.51 -14.49
CA GLU A 94 -13.09 2.98 -13.29
C GLU A 94 -14.17 2.46 -12.31
N SER A 95 -14.54 1.20 -12.48
CA SER A 95 -15.52 0.53 -11.65
C SER A 95 -15.03 0.15 -10.25
N PHE A 96 -13.72 0.23 -9.96
CA PHE A 96 -13.15 -0.01 -8.62
C PHE A 96 -11.72 0.52 -8.55
N SER A 97 -11.34 1.06 -7.39
CA SER A 97 -9.95 1.31 -7.01
C SER A 97 -9.74 0.86 -5.56
N PHE A 98 -8.65 0.12 -5.34
CA PHE A 98 -8.26 -0.35 -4.02
C PHE A 98 -8.03 0.82 -3.07
N PHE A 99 -7.22 1.80 -3.49
CA PHE A 99 -7.07 3.07 -2.77
C PHE A 99 -8.17 4.05 -3.23
N SER A 100 -9.26 4.10 -2.48
CA SER A 100 -10.42 4.95 -2.73
C SER A 100 -11.11 5.35 -1.42
N THR A 101 -12.03 6.32 -1.48
CA THR A 101 -12.84 6.69 -0.31
C THR A 101 -13.66 5.52 0.25
N TYR A 102 -13.95 4.50 -0.57
CA TYR A 102 -14.88 3.41 -0.25
C TYR A 102 -14.21 2.11 0.21
N PHE A 103 -12.95 1.87 -0.14
CA PHE A 103 -12.26 0.62 0.18
C PHE A 103 -11.08 0.85 1.14
N VAL A 104 -9.88 1.15 0.62
CA VAL A 104 -8.76 1.62 1.43
C VAL A 104 -8.61 3.12 1.21
N ARG A 105 -8.63 3.91 2.29
CA ARG A 105 -8.50 5.38 2.23
C ARG A 105 -7.36 5.78 1.29
N GLN A 106 -7.53 6.87 0.52
CA GLN A 106 -6.50 7.35 -0.42
C GLN A 106 -5.14 7.55 0.25
N CYS A 107 -5.12 8.02 1.50
CA CYS A 107 -3.91 8.19 2.30
C CYS A 107 -3.10 6.88 2.51
N GLY A 108 -3.74 5.72 2.35
CA GLY A 108 -3.06 4.43 2.43
C GLY A 108 -2.14 4.15 1.24
N LEU A 109 -2.25 4.93 0.16
CA LEU A 109 -1.33 4.81 -0.96
C LEU A 109 0.00 5.52 -0.63
N PRO A 110 1.16 4.82 -0.68
CA PRO A 110 2.45 5.37 -0.24
C PRO A 110 2.87 6.64 -0.97
N SER A 111 2.48 6.80 -2.23
CA SER A 111 2.85 7.91 -3.11
C SER A 111 1.77 8.99 -3.21
N PHE A 112 0.64 8.86 -2.51
CA PHE A 112 -0.51 9.77 -2.64
C PHE A 112 -0.15 11.24 -2.40
N CYS A 113 0.67 11.52 -1.39
CA CYS A 113 1.15 12.87 -1.07
C CYS A 113 2.62 13.09 -1.43
N GLY A 114 3.10 12.39 -2.46
CA GLY A 114 4.50 12.38 -2.88
C GLY A 114 5.36 11.44 -2.02
N ASP A 115 6.67 11.67 -2.02
CA ASP A 115 7.63 10.80 -1.34
C ASP A 115 7.60 10.94 0.19
N TYR A 116 7.08 12.06 0.71
CA TYR A 116 6.96 12.32 2.14
C TYR A 116 5.93 13.40 2.50
N GLY A 117 4.64 13.05 2.52
CA GLY A 117 3.56 14.01 2.81
C GLY A 117 2.67 13.60 3.97
N TYR A 118 2.02 14.56 4.62
CA TYR A 118 1.02 14.32 5.66
C TYR A 118 -0.39 14.40 5.06
N CYS A 119 -1.14 13.31 5.19
CA CYS A 119 -2.46 13.14 4.59
C CYS A 119 -3.56 13.13 5.65
N ASP A 120 -4.57 13.98 5.45
CA ASP A 120 -5.77 14.03 6.28
C ASP A 120 -7.01 13.92 5.40
N ARG A 121 -7.88 12.95 5.68
CA ARG A 121 -9.15 12.72 4.96
C ARG A 121 -9.01 12.70 3.43
N GLY A 122 -7.94 12.11 2.91
CA GLY A 122 -7.69 12.01 1.47
C GLY A 122 -7.17 13.31 0.84
N MET A 123 -6.69 14.25 1.65
CA MET A 123 -6.05 15.49 1.20
C MET A 123 -4.62 15.56 1.72
N CYS A 124 -3.71 16.04 0.88
CA CYS A 124 -2.33 16.31 1.26
C CYS A 124 -2.25 17.70 1.87
N VAL A 125 -2.03 17.78 3.18
CA VAL A 125 -2.20 19.04 3.93
C VAL A 125 -0.88 19.62 4.44
N ALA A 126 0.18 18.81 4.58
CA ALA A 126 1.47 19.31 5.02
C ALA A 126 2.69 18.49 4.56
N CYS A 127 3.85 19.16 4.50
CA CYS A 127 5.16 18.52 4.54
C CYS A 127 5.62 18.41 6.01
N PRO A 128 5.95 17.21 6.52
CA PRO A 128 6.51 17.11 7.86
C PRO A 128 7.97 17.57 7.91
N THR A 129 8.34 18.33 8.94
CA THR A 129 9.70 18.84 9.14
C THR A 129 10.06 18.86 10.62
N PRO A 130 11.35 19.04 10.97
CA PRO A 130 11.76 19.28 12.36
C PRO A 130 11.13 20.52 13.00
N LYS A 131 10.66 21.49 12.19
CA LYS A 131 9.95 22.69 12.63
C LYS A 131 8.44 22.48 12.76
N GLY A 132 7.95 21.26 12.55
CA GLY A 132 6.54 20.91 12.53
C GLY A 132 6.02 20.68 11.11
N LEU A 133 4.69 20.72 10.98
CA LEU A 133 3.98 20.55 9.71
C LEU A 133 3.94 21.88 8.95
N LEU A 134 4.61 21.94 7.80
CA LEU A 134 4.58 23.09 6.90
C LEU A 134 3.58 22.85 5.76
N GLY A 135 3.12 23.90 5.08
CA GLY A 135 2.19 23.76 3.95
C GLY A 135 2.67 22.72 2.93
N TRP A 136 1.74 21.91 2.41
CA TRP A 136 2.07 20.85 1.46
C TRP A 136 2.60 21.41 0.13
N SER A 137 3.56 20.69 -0.45
CA SER A 137 4.00 20.86 -1.83
C SER A 137 4.37 19.49 -2.42
N ASP A 138 4.44 19.40 -3.74
CA ASP A 138 4.96 18.22 -4.44
C ASP A 138 6.45 17.95 -4.17
N GLN A 139 7.15 18.92 -3.54
CA GLN A 139 8.55 18.82 -3.16
C GLN A 139 8.75 18.28 -1.73
N CYS A 140 7.69 17.89 -1.00
CA CYS A 140 7.86 17.29 0.31
C CYS A 140 8.77 16.06 0.21
N SER A 141 9.96 16.14 0.81
CA SER A 141 11.02 15.15 0.63
C SER A 141 11.41 14.52 1.97
N PRO A 142 11.60 13.19 2.01
CA PRO A 142 12.10 12.54 3.21
C PRO A 142 13.59 12.88 3.42
N PRO A 143 14.11 12.68 4.64
CA PRO A 143 15.54 12.69 4.91
C PRO A 143 16.26 11.66 4.02
N LYS A 144 17.49 11.96 3.59
CA LYS A 144 18.25 11.05 2.73
C LYS A 144 18.98 10.02 3.60
N ALA A 145 18.72 8.73 3.40
CA ALA A 145 19.35 7.65 4.16
C ALA A 145 20.89 7.72 4.20
N THR A 146 21.51 8.19 3.12
CA THR A 146 22.97 8.38 2.99
C THR A 146 23.56 9.34 4.03
N GLN A 147 22.75 10.23 4.61
CA GLN A 147 23.17 11.18 5.63
C GLN A 147 23.52 10.51 6.97
N PHE A 148 22.95 9.33 7.25
CA PHE A 148 23.00 8.72 8.58
C PHE A 148 24.12 7.68 8.76
N CYS A 149 24.70 7.18 7.66
CA CYS A 149 25.72 6.11 7.72
C CYS A 149 27.02 6.37 6.96
N SER A 150 27.33 7.63 6.63
CA SER A 150 28.62 7.98 6.06
C SER A 150 29.74 7.88 7.12
N GLY A 151 30.53 6.79 7.11
CA GLY A 151 31.76 6.67 7.91
C GLY A 151 31.93 5.46 8.84
N GLY A 152 31.13 4.38 8.71
CA GLY A 152 31.39 3.10 9.40
C GLY A 152 30.97 3.02 10.87
N LYS A 153 30.57 4.14 11.50
CA LYS A 153 29.81 4.19 12.77
C LYS A 153 28.74 5.27 12.63
N GLY A 154 27.51 4.97 13.04
CA GLY A 154 26.36 5.86 12.89
C GLY A 154 26.67 7.24 13.46
N LYS A 155 26.47 8.30 12.66
CA LYS A 155 26.48 9.66 13.20
C LYS A 155 25.41 9.75 14.29
N ALA A 156 25.61 10.58 15.30
CA ALA A 156 24.52 10.93 16.21
C ALA A 156 23.37 11.49 15.37
N VAL A 157 22.26 10.75 15.29
CA VAL A 157 21.09 11.13 14.51
C VAL A 157 20.03 11.71 15.44
N ASN A 158 19.56 12.91 15.11
CA ASN A 158 18.47 13.53 15.83
C ASN A 158 17.12 13.06 15.27
N TYR A 159 16.10 13.13 16.10
CA TYR A 159 14.74 12.74 15.73
C TYR A 159 13.79 13.89 16.06
N TYR A 160 12.89 14.19 15.12
CA TYR A 160 11.69 14.97 15.42
C TYR A 160 10.48 14.06 15.48
N LYS A 161 9.46 14.49 16.24
CA LYS A 161 8.25 13.70 16.49
C LYS A 161 7.06 14.25 15.72
N ILE A 162 6.21 13.35 15.25
CA ILE A 162 4.90 13.66 14.69
C ILE A 162 3.88 12.82 15.45
N VAL A 163 2.91 13.47 16.09
CA VAL A 163 1.91 12.81 16.93
C VAL A 163 0.64 12.53 16.12
N GLY A 164 -0.03 11.42 16.40
CA GLY A 164 -1.32 11.07 15.81
C GLY A 164 -1.17 10.72 14.33
N VAL A 165 -0.21 9.85 14.03
CA VAL A 165 0.14 9.50 12.66
C VAL A 165 0.44 8.01 12.54
N GLU A 166 0.01 7.41 11.43
CA GLU A 166 0.18 6.02 11.08
C GLU A 166 0.97 5.88 9.78
N HIS A 167 1.77 4.83 9.70
CA HIS A 167 2.49 4.47 8.48
C HIS A 167 1.61 3.60 7.60
N PHE A 168 1.69 3.78 6.27
CA PHE A 168 0.84 3.03 5.34
C PHE A 168 1.00 1.51 5.41
N THR A 169 2.12 0.98 5.93
CA THR A 169 2.30 -0.47 6.14
C THR A 169 1.69 -0.99 7.44
N GLY A 170 1.43 -0.13 8.42
CA GLY A 170 1.00 -0.50 9.78
C GLY A 170 -0.13 -1.54 9.80
N PRO A 171 -1.26 -1.27 9.15
CA PRO A 171 -2.39 -2.20 9.10
C PRO A 171 -2.06 -3.58 8.52
N TYR A 172 -1.04 -3.68 7.65
CA TYR A 172 -0.67 -4.92 6.97
C TYR A 172 0.39 -5.73 7.73
N VAL A 173 1.13 -5.09 8.63
CA VAL A 173 2.20 -5.72 9.43
C VAL A 173 1.87 -5.77 10.92
N ASN A 174 0.58 -5.73 11.27
CA ASN A 174 0.08 -5.71 12.65
C ASN A 174 0.77 -4.64 13.51
N ASP A 175 0.90 -3.43 12.96
CA ASP A 175 1.53 -2.27 13.56
C ASP A 175 3.01 -2.45 13.93
N GLY A 176 3.64 -3.50 13.40
CA GLY A 176 5.05 -3.81 13.56
C GLY A 176 5.34 -4.82 14.67
N GLN A 177 6.60 -4.81 15.11
CA GLN A 177 7.12 -5.75 16.09
C GLN A 177 6.83 -5.26 17.51
N GLY A 178 6.56 -6.19 18.41
CA GLY A 178 6.41 -5.89 19.83
C GLY A 178 5.67 -6.99 20.56
N PRO A 179 5.57 -6.90 21.90
CA PRO A 179 5.82 -5.69 22.71
C PRO A 179 7.31 -5.29 22.80
N THR A 180 7.64 -4.00 22.71
CA THR A 180 9.02 -3.47 22.86
C THR A 180 9.00 -2.04 23.42
N SER A 181 10.07 -1.58 24.06
CA SER A 181 10.16 -0.18 24.48
C SER A 181 10.43 0.77 23.31
N VAL A 182 10.07 2.04 23.47
CA VAL A 182 10.42 3.09 22.49
C VAL A 182 11.93 3.27 22.34
N ILE A 183 12.69 3.04 23.42
CA ILE A 183 14.15 3.14 23.43
C ILE A 183 14.76 2.02 22.60
N ASP A 184 14.26 0.79 22.74
CA ASP A 184 14.71 -0.35 21.93
C ASP A 184 14.34 -0.17 20.45
N CYS A 185 13.15 0.38 20.18
CA CYS A 185 12.71 0.71 18.83
C CYS A 185 13.65 1.73 18.17
N LYS A 186 14.00 2.80 18.91
CA LYS A 186 15.00 3.79 18.49
C LYS A 186 16.34 3.12 18.22
N ALA A 187 16.84 2.32 19.16
CA ALA A 187 18.14 1.66 19.03
C ALA A 187 18.19 0.72 17.81
N LYS A 188 17.10 0.04 17.47
CA LYS A 188 16.99 -0.74 16.23
C LYS A 188 17.09 0.15 14.99
N CYS A 189 16.38 1.27 14.96
CA CYS A 189 16.45 2.22 13.84
C CYS A 189 17.83 2.91 13.73
N ASP A 190 18.50 3.20 14.85
CA ASP A 190 19.84 3.79 14.86
C ASP A 190 20.88 2.86 14.23
N ARG A 191 20.75 1.54 14.45
CA ARG A 191 21.64 0.52 13.88
C ARG A 191 21.36 0.24 12.40
N ASP A 192 20.15 0.52 11.92
CA ASP A 192 19.78 0.33 10.53
C ASP A 192 19.98 1.62 9.72
N CYS A 193 20.96 1.58 8.83
CA CYS A 193 21.28 2.66 7.91
C CYS A 193 20.17 3.01 6.92
N LYS A 194 19.29 2.05 6.62
CA LYS A 194 18.16 2.26 5.72
C LYS A 194 16.96 2.83 6.45
N CYS A 195 16.90 2.69 7.78
CA CYS A 195 15.81 3.24 8.57
C CYS A 195 15.81 4.77 8.50
N LEU A 196 14.74 5.36 7.99
CA LEU A 196 14.53 6.82 7.95
C LEU A 196 13.77 7.33 9.18
N GLY A 197 13.06 6.44 9.86
CA GLY A 197 12.30 6.73 11.06
C GLY A 197 11.59 5.49 11.58
N TYR A 198 10.87 5.63 12.69
CA TYR A 198 10.07 4.56 13.25
C TYR A 198 8.73 5.10 13.78
N PHE A 199 7.71 4.26 13.74
CA PHE A 199 6.38 4.53 14.25
C PHE A 199 6.16 3.66 15.48
N TYR A 200 5.66 4.28 16.55
CA TYR A 200 5.50 3.62 17.83
C TYR A 200 4.07 3.82 18.35
N LYS A 201 3.33 2.73 18.53
CA LYS A 201 2.01 2.74 19.18
C LYS A 201 2.20 2.52 20.68
N GLU A 202 2.03 3.58 21.47
CA GLU A 202 2.37 3.56 22.90
C GLU A 202 1.53 2.57 23.73
N LYS A 203 0.24 2.45 23.43
CA LYS A 203 -0.69 1.53 24.10
C LYS A 203 -0.27 0.06 23.92
N ASP A 204 0.03 -0.33 22.69
CA ASP A 204 0.32 -1.72 22.33
C ASP A 204 1.83 -2.06 22.42
N LYS A 205 2.66 -1.05 22.67
CA LYS A 205 4.14 -1.14 22.69
C LYS A 205 4.67 -1.75 21.38
N LYS A 206 4.05 -1.36 20.27
CA LYS A 206 4.39 -1.84 18.91
C LYS A 206 5.31 -0.84 18.23
N CYS A 207 6.31 -1.37 17.54
CA CYS A 207 7.39 -0.65 16.87
C CYS A 207 7.45 -1.07 15.40
N LEU A 208 7.30 -0.09 14.52
CA LEU A 208 7.43 -0.26 13.08
C LEU A 208 8.59 0.59 12.56
N LEU A 209 9.64 -0.07 12.07
CA LEU A 209 10.76 0.61 11.43
C LEU A 209 10.39 0.94 9.98
N ALA A 210 10.70 2.16 9.56
CA ALA A 210 10.31 2.67 8.25
C ALA A 210 11.55 3.02 7.41
N PRO A 211 11.96 2.13 6.47
CA PRO A 211 12.99 2.48 5.48
C PRO A 211 12.44 3.39 4.37
N LEU A 212 11.12 3.46 4.22
CA LEU A 212 10.39 4.34 3.33
C LEU A 212 9.31 5.06 4.15
N LEU A 213 9.24 6.38 4.08
CA LEU A 213 8.25 7.16 4.82
C LEU A 213 6.94 7.30 4.03
N GLY A 214 7.01 7.81 2.79
CA GLY A 214 5.83 7.99 1.94
C GLY A 214 4.77 8.90 2.56
N THR A 215 3.53 8.69 2.15
CA THR A 215 2.35 9.31 2.75
C THR A 215 2.16 8.86 4.19
N LEU A 216 2.18 9.82 5.10
CA LEU A 216 1.85 9.66 6.50
C LEU A 216 0.35 9.87 6.72
N ILE A 217 -0.34 8.91 7.34
CA ILE A 217 -1.78 8.96 7.53
C ILE A 217 -2.08 9.61 8.86
N LYS A 218 -2.86 10.69 8.88
CA LYS A 218 -3.37 11.23 10.14
C LYS A 218 -4.25 10.20 10.84
N ASP A 219 -3.91 9.94 12.09
CA ASP A 219 -4.68 9.09 12.98
C ASP A 219 -4.84 9.79 14.34
N ALA A 220 -5.91 10.57 14.44
CA ALA A 220 -6.22 11.35 15.64
C ALA A 220 -6.68 10.49 16.83
N ASN A 221 -6.96 9.20 16.61
CA ASN A 221 -7.54 8.32 17.61
C ASN A 221 -6.50 7.40 18.29
N THR A 222 -5.27 7.39 17.80
CA THR A 222 -4.21 6.53 18.36
C THR A 222 -3.13 7.32 19.09
N SER A 223 -2.56 6.66 20.10
CA SER A 223 -1.30 7.06 20.73
C SER A 223 -0.11 6.69 19.83
N SER A 224 -0.25 6.86 18.53
CA SER A 224 0.77 6.55 17.54
C SER A 224 1.65 7.77 17.32
N VAL A 225 2.95 7.60 17.47
CA VAL A 225 3.93 8.67 17.31
C VAL A 225 4.99 8.21 16.31
N ALA A 226 5.21 9.02 15.28
CA ALA A 226 6.34 8.84 14.39
C ALA A 226 7.56 9.61 14.89
N TYR A 227 8.71 8.97 14.77
CA TYR A 227 10.02 9.52 15.09
C TYR A 227 10.87 9.47 13.82
N ILE A 228 11.15 10.63 13.25
CA ILE A 228 11.79 10.73 11.93
C ILE A 228 13.19 11.32 12.09
N LYS A 229 14.19 10.69 11.45
CA LYS A 229 15.58 11.16 11.46
C LYS A 229 15.70 12.52 10.75
N TYR A 230 16.65 13.36 11.15
CA TYR A 230 17.01 14.58 10.41
C TYR A 230 18.47 14.99 10.64
#